data_AF-A0A2V7T7M6-F1
#
_entry.id   AF-A0A2V7T7M6-F1
#
_cell.length_a   1.000
_cell.length_b   1.000
_cell.length_c   1.000
_cell.angle_alpha   90.00
_cell.angle_beta   90.00
_cell.angle_gamma   90.00
#
_symmetry.space_group_name_H-M   'P 1'
#
loop_
_entity.id
_entity.type
_entity.pdbx_description
1 polymer ?
#
loop_
_entity_poly.entity_id
_entity_poly.type
_entity_poly.pdbx_seq_one_letter_code
_entity_poly.pdbx_strand_id
1 'polypeptide(L)'
;MKRLAQVIVFVGFVNFLAFVVGTFIVGGDAINGHSLCPAGKHYLYDKLRDEPCHEVSAATYRYSKLHSYFTFISFPLAMAGGVLLNRLRKRSTISQMVR
;
A
#
# COMPACT_ATOMS: atom_id res chain seq x y z
N MET A 1 5.12 12.71 -20.16
CA MET A 1 5.91 12.30 -18.97
C MET A 1 5.27 12.77 -17.65
N LYS A 2 5.12 14.09 -17.39
CA LYS A 2 4.57 14.60 -16.11
C LYS A 2 3.16 14.07 -15.75
N ARG A 3 2.22 14.06 -16.71
CA ARG A 3 0.84 13.53 -16.50
C ARG A 3 0.82 12.05 -16.16
N LEU A 4 1.62 11.23 -16.88
CA LEU A 4 1.73 9.80 -16.61
C LEU A 4 2.24 9.54 -15.18
N ALA A 5 3.29 10.25 -14.77
CA ALA A 5 3.80 10.14 -13.41
C ALA A 5 2.74 10.58 -12.37
N GLN A 6 1.96 11.63 -12.62
CA GLN A 6 0.86 12.03 -11.73
C GLN A 6 -0.20 10.94 -11.61
N VAL A 7 -0.58 10.29 -12.72
CA VAL A 7 -1.51 9.17 -12.73
C VAL A 7 -0.96 7.99 -11.93
N ILE A 8 0.31 7.62 -12.12
CA ILE A 8 0.94 6.52 -11.37
C ILE A 8 0.94 6.81 -9.87
N VAL A 9 1.29 8.04 -9.47
CA VAL A 9 1.26 8.45 -8.06
C VAL A 9 -0.16 8.37 -7.50
N PHE A 10 -1.14 8.88 -8.24
CA PHE A 10 -2.54 8.87 -7.83
C PHE A 10 -3.07 7.43 -7.68
N VAL A 11 -2.87 6.57 -8.68
CA VAL A 11 -3.29 5.17 -8.66
C VAL A 11 -2.63 4.41 -7.52
N GLY A 12 -1.32 4.61 -7.29
CA GLY A 12 -0.63 3.95 -6.18
C GLY A 12 -1.13 4.42 -4.80
N PHE A 13 -1.52 5.69 -4.67
CA PHE A 13 -2.13 6.20 -3.43
C PHE A 13 -3.53 5.63 -3.21
N VAL A 14 -4.36 5.57 -4.26
CA VAL A 14 -5.69 4.93 -4.20
C VAL A 14 -5.57 3.44 -3.87
N ASN A 15 -4.59 2.73 -4.45
CA ASN A 15 -4.32 1.33 -4.12
C ASN A 15 -3.97 1.16 -2.64
N PHE A 16 -3.13 2.05 -2.09
CA PHE A 16 -2.82 2.02 -0.65
C PHE A 16 -4.05 2.28 0.22
N LEU A 17 -4.91 3.22 -0.14
CA LEU A 17 -6.17 3.44 0.60
C LEU A 17 -7.09 2.22 0.53
N ALA A 18 -7.20 1.58 -0.63
CA ALA A 18 -7.97 0.36 -0.80
C ALA A 18 -7.43 -0.78 0.08
N PHE A 19 -6.11 -0.89 0.21
CA PHE A 19 -5.47 -1.82 1.15
C PHE A 19 -5.86 -1.52 2.59
N VAL A 20 -5.71 -0.27 3.05
CA VAL A 20 -6.05 0.14 4.43
C VAL A 20 -7.52 -0.20 4.75
N VAL A 21 -8.44 0.22 3.88
CA VAL A 21 -9.88 -0.08 4.04
C VAL A 21 -10.13 -1.60 4.02
N GLY A 22 -9.48 -2.31 3.10
CA GLY A 22 -9.57 -3.77 3.01
C GLY A 22 -9.10 -4.47 4.29
N THR A 23 -8.01 -4.00 4.90
CA THR A 23 -7.52 -4.55 6.18
C THR A 23 -8.53 -4.33 7.30
N PHE A 24 -9.20 -3.17 7.37
CA PHE A 24 -10.25 -2.93 8.37
C PHE A 24 -11.49 -3.82 8.17
N ILE A 25 -11.92 -4.04 6.92
CA ILE A 25 -13.11 -4.84 6.62
C ILE A 25 -12.86 -6.33 6.90
N VAL A 26 -11.70 -6.84 6.50
CA VAL A 26 -11.36 -8.25 6.65
C VAL A 26 -10.78 -8.55 8.04
N GLY A 27 -10.44 -7.51 8.78
CA GLY A 27 -9.98 -7.56 10.18
C GLY A 27 -8.49 -7.84 10.33
N GLY A 28 -7.67 -7.49 9.34
CA GLY A 28 -6.22 -7.64 9.37
C GLY A 28 -5.56 -7.92 8.02
N ASP A 29 -4.26 -8.22 8.04
CA ASP A 29 -3.49 -8.63 6.86
C ASP A 29 -2.77 -9.97 7.02
N ALA A 30 -2.59 -10.66 5.88
CA ALA A 30 -2.04 -12.02 5.84
C ALA A 30 -0.52 -12.07 5.97
N ILE A 31 0.20 -10.97 5.74
CA ILE A 31 1.66 -10.94 5.87
C ILE A 31 2.02 -10.94 7.35
N ASN A 32 1.42 -10.03 8.12
CA ASN A 32 1.55 -10.01 9.57
C ASN A 32 0.93 -11.26 10.20
N GLY A 33 -0.21 -11.74 9.67
CA GLY A 33 -0.81 -13.00 10.11
C GLY A 33 0.12 -14.21 9.95
N HIS A 34 0.91 -14.27 8.88
CA HIS A 34 1.89 -15.34 8.68
C HIS A 34 3.06 -15.28 9.68
N SER A 35 3.47 -14.09 10.10
CA SER A 35 4.67 -13.89 10.93
C SER A 35 4.39 -13.77 12.43
N LEU A 36 3.20 -13.30 12.82
CA LEU A 36 2.87 -12.94 14.21
C LEU A 36 1.85 -13.88 14.87
N CYS A 37 1.14 -14.69 14.08
CA CYS A 37 0.10 -15.59 14.61
C CYS A 37 0.61 -17.03 14.80
N PRO A 38 -0.10 -17.85 15.59
CA PRO A 38 0.23 -19.26 15.78
C PRO A 38 0.35 -20.03 14.47
N ALA A 39 1.15 -21.11 14.48
CA ALA A 39 1.32 -21.97 13.32
C ALA A 39 -0.03 -22.54 12.86
N GLY A 40 -0.46 -22.11 11.67
CA GLY A 40 -1.70 -22.55 11.02
C GLY A 40 -1.76 -22.06 9.58
N LYS A 41 -2.86 -22.35 8.88
CA LYS A 41 -2.89 -22.21 7.41
C LYS A 41 -3.27 -20.81 6.94
N HIS A 42 -4.21 -20.14 7.60
CA HIS A 42 -4.84 -18.93 7.05
C HIS A 42 -5.19 -17.88 8.12
N TYR A 43 -4.20 -17.37 8.84
CA TYR A 43 -4.40 -16.29 9.81
C TYR A 43 -4.19 -14.91 9.20
N LEU A 44 -5.00 -13.95 9.61
CA LEU A 44 -4.73 -12.53 9.43
C LEU A 44 -4.37 -11.92 10.79
N TYR A 45 -3.67 -10.80 10.76
CA TYR A 45 -3.29 -10.06 11.96
C TYR A 45 -3.81 -8.62 11.92
N ASP A 46 -4.43 -8.17 13.00
CA ASP A 46 -4.79 -6.77 13.25
C ASP A 46 -4.49 -6.37 14.69
N LYS A 47 -3.62 -5.37 14.86
CA LYS A 47 -3.23 -4.86 16.17
C LYS A 47 -4.38 -4.18 16.93
N LEU A 48 -5.41 -3.72 16.22
CA LEU A 48 -6.51 -2.94 16.79
C LEU A 48 -7.63 -3.81 17.37
N ARG A 49 -7.57 -5.14 17.19
CA ARG A 49 -8.56 -6.09 17.71
C ARG A 49 -8.14 -6.65 19.06
N ASP A 50 -9.14 -6.99 19.88
CA ASP A 50 -8.93 -7.65 21.18
C ASP A 50 -8.24 -9.01 21.01
N GLU A 51 -8.62 -9.76 19.97
CA GLU A 51 -7.93 -10.95 19.50
C GLU A 51 -7.22 -10.60 18.17
N PRO A 52 -5.89 -10.34 18.19
CA PRO A 52 -5.18 -9.82 17.02
C PRO A 52 -5.08 -10.82 15.87
N CYS A 53 -5.12 -12.11 16.18
CA CYS A 53 -4.98 -13.20 15.24
C CYS A 53 -6.31 -13.92 15.06
N HIS A 54 -6.85 -13.93 13.85
CA HIS A 54 -8.06 -14.68 13.52
C HIS A 54 -7.89 -15.50 12.25
N GLU A 55 -8.44 -16.70 12.26
CA GLU A 55 -8.42 -17.59 11.11
C GLU A 55 -9.50 -17.17 10.10
N VAL A 56 -9.16 -17.22 8.82
CA VAL A 56 -10.06 -16.90 7.71
C VAL A 56 -10.05 -18.00 6.67
N SER A 57 -10.96 -17.89 5.68
CA SER A 57 -10.96 -18.80 4.55
C SER A 57 -9.66 -18.70 3.72
N ALA A 58 -9.28 -19.78 3.05
CA ALA A 58 -8.12 -19.80 2.16
C ALA A 58 -8.19 -18.73 1.05
N ALA A 59 -9.39 -18.46 0.54
CA ALA A 59 -9.62 -17.43 -0.47
C ALA A 59 -9.35 -16.02 0.08
N THR A 60 -9.87 -15.72 1.27
CA THR A 60 -9.65 -14.44 1.98
C THR A 60 -8.17 -14.22 2.28
N TYR A 61 -7.49 -15.25 2.79
CA TYR A 61 -6.07 -15.19 3.08
C TYR A 61 -5.24 -14.92 1.81
N ARG A 62 -5.53 -15.63 0.71
CA ARG A 62 -4.82 -15.45 -0.56
C ARG A 62 -5.05 -14.06 -1.15
N TYR A 63 -6.28 -13.55 -1.09
CA TYR A 63 -6.61 -12.19 -1.51
C TYR A 63 -5.83 -11.16 -0.68
N SER A 64 -5.91 -11.25 0.65
CA SER A 64 -5.21 -10.35 1.56
C SER A 64 -3.70 -10.36 1.30
N LYS A 65 -3.09 -11.55 1.21
CA LYS A 65 -1.65 -11.70 0.95
C LYS A 65 -1.23 -11.06 -0.37
N LEU A 66 -2.00 -11.27 -1.43
CA LEU A 66 -1.70 -10.71 -2.74
C LEU A 66 -1.82 -9.18 -2.74
N HIS A 67 -2.91 -8.65 -2.17
CA HIS A 67 -3.14 -7.21 -2.08
C HIS A 67 -2.07 -6.53 -1.21
N SER A 68 -1.66 -7.16 -0.10
CA SER A 68 -0.53 -6.66 0.71
C SER A 68 0.74 -6.54 -0.12
N TYR A 69 1.15 -7.59 -0.85
CA TYR A 69 2.37 -7.53 -1.67
C TYR A 69 2.32 -6.46 -2.76
N PHE A 70 1.19 -6.35 -3.49
CA PHE A 70 1.03 -5.29 -4.47
C PHE A 70 1.17 -3.90 -3.84
N THR A 71 0.58 -3.71 -2.66
CA THR A 71 0.63 -2.44 -1.94
C THR A 71 2.03 -2.09 -1.47
N PHE A 72 2.76 -3.06 -0.91
CA PHE A 72 4.15 -2.90 -0.47
C PHE A 72 5.09 -2.50 -1.62
N ILE A 73 4.76 -2.83 -2.86
CA ILE A 73 5.53 -2.42 -4.05
C ILE A 73 5.01 -1.10 -4.60
N SER A 74 3.70 -0.97 -4.79
CA SER A 74 3.09 0.18 -5.47
C SER A 74 3.23 1.47 -4.67
N PHE A 75 3.10 1.39 -3.34
CA PHE A 75 3.10 2.58 -2.49
C PHE A 75 4.48 3.27 -2.42
N PRO A 76 5.61 2.56 -2.19
CA PRO A 76 6.94 3.18 -2.28
C PRO A 76 7.24 3.75 -3.68
N LEU A 77 6.81 3.08 -4.75
CA LEU A 77 6.96 3.59 -6.12
C LEU A 77 6.17 4.89 -6.34
N ALA A 78 4.93 4.95 -5.83
CA ALA A 78 4.13 6.18 -5.85
C ALA A 78 4.79 7.31 -5.06
N MET A 79 5.34 7.02 -3.86
CA MET A 79 6.09 8.01 -3.09
C MET A 79 7.32 8.52 -3.84
N ALA A 80 8.12 7.62 -4.41
CA ALA A 80 9.30 7.98 -5.20
C ALA A 80 8.93 8.84 -6.43
N GLY A 81 7.84 8.47 -7.13
CA GLY A 81 7.29 9.25 -8.23
C GLY A 81 6.86 10.66 -7.82
N GLY A 82 6.21 10.79 -6.66
CA GLY A 82 5.80 12.07 -6.09
C GLY A 82 6.99 12.98 -5.77
N VAL A 83 8.04 12.43 -5.15
CA VAL A 83 9.29 13.16 -4.86
C VAL A 83 9.96 13.63 -6.15
N LEU A 84 10.06 12.76 -7.15
CA LEU A 84 10.66 13.10 -8.44
C LEU A 84 9.88 14.21 -9.16
N LEU A 85 8.54 14.12 -9.19
CA LEU A 85 7.68 15.15 -9.76
C LEU A 85 7.87 16.51 -9.07
N ASN A 86 7.97 16.53 -7.73
CA ASN A 86 8.20 17.76 -6.99
C ASN A 86 9.55 18.39 -7.34
N ARG A 87 10.62 17.58 -7.44
CA ARG A 87 11.95 18.05 -7.85
C ARG A 87 11.95 18.62 -9.27
N LEU A 88 11.26 17.97 -10.21
CA LEU A 88 11.13 18.45 -11.59
C LEU A 88 10.32 19.74 -11.70
N ARG A 89 9.30 19.92 -10.85
CA ARG A 89 8.50 21.16 -10.80
C ARG A 89 9.33 22.32 -10.27
N LYS A 90 10.07 22.14 -9.17
CA LYS A 90 10.96 23.18 -8.60
C LYS A 90 12.04 23.65 -9.57
N ARG A 91 12.71 22.73 -10.29
CA ARG A 91 13.72 23.09 -11.31
C ARG A 91 13.13 23.94 -12.44
N SER A 92 11.91 23.62 -12.88
CA SER A 92 11.20 24.37 -13.93
C SER A 92 10.92 25.81 -13.50
N THR A 93 10.47 26.03 -12.26
CA THR A 93 10.17 27.37 -11.73
C THR A 93 11.43 28.22 -11.59
N ILE A 94 12.52 27.66 -11.07
CA ILE A 94 13.80 28.38 -10.94
C ILE A 94 14.32 28.81 -12.31
N SER A 95 14.24 27.95 -13.33
CA SER A 95 14.67 28.28 -14.69
C SER A 95 13.86 29.42 -15.34
N GLN A 96 12.64 29.70 -14.86
CA GLN A 96 11.82 30.82 -15.36
C GLN A 96 12.09 32.14 -14.63
N MET A 97 12.67 32.11 -13.42
CA MET A 97 13.04 33.33 -12.66
C MET A 97 14.42 33.89 -13.04
N VAL A 98 15.29 33.06 -13.63
CA VAL A 98 16.64 33.45 -14.05
C VAL A 98 16.68 33.97 -15.50
N ARG A 99 15.56 33.89 -16.23
CA ARG A 99 15.37 34.51 -17.55
C ARG A 99 14.60 35.81 -17.40
#